data_AF-A0A8J2FKU7-F1
#
_entry.id   AF-A0A8J2FKU7-F1
#
_cell.length_a   1.000
_cell.length_b   1.000
_cell.length_c   1.000
_cell.angle_alpha   90.00
_cell.angle_beta   90.00
_cell.angle_gamma   90.00
#
_symmetry.space_group_name_H-M   'P 1'
#
loop_
_entity.id
_entity.type
_entity.pdbx_description
1 polymer ?
#
loop_
_entity_poly.entity_id
_entity_poly.type
_entity_poly.pdbx_seq_one_letter_code
_entity_poly.pdbx_strand_id
1 'polypeptide(L)'
;MLIVQDSIINCSCYCYFAFSRVNTHIGSKQLHLKRTTMAPSASAPIAAINKMLAGQDMDIMQLGPIIAAFVAVVATFLFWFQTQRGGKVLIRKKIGLQISHIEELSEDTKQIRLAFPRSRMHLGLPVGKHFKIFAPNPGKGQDTWNGREDPESKKADIERAYTPVTGDETLGYVDLVVKMYRKGDVKMPDGKTMTWADGGKMSGCFLDKKKVGDYITIDGPFGLLNYLGRGEFKLPSVSGTRKYQHVAMMAGGSGLTPMLQVIQASLRDPADKTTFSLLYANKTESDILCRDLLDACVKQGKGRVRVQYTLDFPPAGWDGEKGFITQEMITRNLPAKEKSPLVLLCGPPPMVKFACQNNLEALGYDKKDIANF
;
A
#
# COMPACT_ATOMS: atom_id res chain seq x y z
N MET A 1 54.11 -3.02 -12.66
CA MET A 1 53.49 -3.91 -13.67
C MET A 1 52.00 -3.96 -13.36
N LEU A 2 51.26 -2.91 -13.80
CA LEU A 2 50.10 -2.96 -14.72
C LEU A 2 48.89 -3.72 -14.10
N ILE A 3 47.82 -3.08 -13.60
CA ILE A 3 46.71 -2.36 -14.31
C ILE A 3 45.98 -3.34 -15.26
N VAL A 4 44.82 -3.92 -14.89
CA VAL A 4 43.40 -3.45 -15.00
C VAL A 4 42.68 -4.06 -16.23
N GLN A 5 41.33 -4.11 -16.18
CA GLN A 5 40.35 -4.35 -17.26
C GLN A 5 40.11 -5.83 -17.66
N ASP A 6 38.92 -6.29 -18.07
CA ASP A 6 37.64 -5.67 -18.45
C ASP A 6 36.57 -6.79 -18.49
N SER A 7 35.33 -6.56 -18.01
CA SER A 7 34.10 -6.34 -18.82
C SER A 7 33.49 -7.62 -19.47
N ILE A 8 32.24 -8.02 -19.19
CA ILE A 8 30.95 -7.56 -19.79
C ILE A 8 30.29 -8.73 -20.57
N ILE A 9 29.03 -9.01 -20.22
CA ILE A 9 27.94 -9.59 -21.04
C ILE A 9 28.10 -11.01 -21.61
N ASN A 10 27.25 -11.93 -21.12
CA ASN A 10 26.40 -12.70 -22.03
C ASN A 10 25.11 -13.15 -21.34
N CYS A 11 24.06 -12.35 -21.51
CA CYS A 11 22.68 -12.72 -21.28
C CYS A 11 22.07 -12.90 -22.67
N SER A 12 21.82 -14.13 -23.11
CA SER A 12 21.07 -14.42 -24.33
C SER A 12 20.44 -15.81 -24.28
N CYS A 13 19.12 -15.81 -24.41
CA CYS A 13 18.28 -16.82 -25.06
C CYS A 13 18.24 -18.25 -24.48
N TYR A 14 17.29 -18.49 -23.58
CA TYR A 14 16.59 -19.77 -23.47
C TYR A 14 15.08 -19.53 -23.56
N CYS A 15 14.53 -19.68 -24.76
CA CYS A 15 13.11 -19.96 -25.00
C CYS A 15 13.05 -20.95 -26.15
N TYR A 16 13.04 -22.25 -25.85
CA TYR A 16 12.61 -23.29 -26.78
C TYR A 16 11.71 -24.31 -26.04
N PHE A 17 10.47 -24.35 -26.52
CA PHE A 17 9.50 -25.43 -26.58
C PHE A 17 9.57 -26.60 -25.58
N ALA A 18 8.48 -26.76 -24.82
CA ALA A 18 7.98 -28.06 -24.41
C ALA A 18 6.44 -28.09 -24.58
N PHE A 19 5.97 -28.58 -25.72
CA PHE A 19 4.59 -29.06 -25.89
C PHE A 19 4.61 -30.57 -25.71
N SER A 20 3.97 -31.07 -24.65
CA SER A 20 3.75 -32.49 -24.42
C SER A 20 2.58 -33.00 -25.25
N ARG A 21 2.81 -34.15 -25.89
CA ARG A 21 1.88 -34.99 -26.64
C ARG A 21 0.53 -35.21 -25.94
N VAL A 22 -0.57 -35.12 -26.70
CA VAL A 22 -1.75 -35.97 -26.52
C VAL A 22 -2.08 -36.59 -27.87
N ASN A 23 -2.29 -37.90 -27.85
CA ASN A 23 -2.43 -38.78 -29.00
C ASN A 23 -3.90 -38.90 -29.43
N THR A 24 -4.10 -38.94 -30.75
CA THR A 24 -5.12 -39.70 -31.52
C THR A 24 -6.61 -39.64 -31.13
N HIS A 25 -7.45 -39.10 -32.03
CA HIS A 25 -8.34 -39.94 -32.86
C HIS A 25 -8.93 -39.22 -34.09
N ILE A 26 -9.03 -40.04 -35.14
CA ILE A 26 -9.47 -39.92 -36.53
C ILE A 26 -10.78 -39.15 -36.76
N GLY A 27 -10.81 -38.34 -37.84
CA GLY A 27 -12.03 -37.80 -38.44
C GLY A 27 -11.75 -37.21 -39.84
N SER A 28 -11.98 -38.02 -40.87
CA SER A 28 -11.73 -37.73 -42.28
C SER A 28 -12.65 -36.65 -42.88
N LYS A 29 -12.08 -35.56 -43.40
CA LYS A 29 -12.65 -34.80 -44.53
C LYS A 29 -11.52 -34.33 -45.46
N GLN A 30 -11.48 -34.88 -46.66
CA GLN A 30 -10.68 -34.33 -47.75
C GLN A 30 -11.24 -32.94 -48.11
N LEU A 31 -10.43 -31.90 -47.95
CA LEU A 31 -10.62 -30.64 -48.67
C LEU A 31 -9.60 -30.58 -49.80
N HIS A 32 -10.09 -30.62 -51.04
CA HIS A 32 -9.32 -30.28 -52.23
C HIS A 32 -8.92 -28.80 -52.18
N LEU A 33 -7.67 -28.51 -51.80
CA LEU A 33 -7.06 -27.23 -52.13
C LEU A 33 -6.58 -27.28 -53.59
N LYS A 34 -7.26 -26.53 -54.45
CA LYS A 34 -6.71 -26.10 -55.73
C LYS A 34 -5.38 -25.39 -55.45
N ARG A 35 -4.30 -25.81 -56.11
CA ARG A 35 -3.05 -25.03 -56.22
C ARG A 35 -3.38 -23.74 -56.98
N THR A 36 -3.69 -22.69 -56.25
CA THR A 36 -3.59 -21.33 -56.77
C THR A 36 -2.12 -20.96 -56.68
N THR A 37 -1.46 -20.86 -57.83
CA THR A 37 -0.10 -20.32 -57.94
C THR A 37 -0.05 -18.94 -57.28
N MET A 38 0.67 -18.82 -56.17
CA MET A 38 0.97 -17.52 -55.57
C MET A 38 1.81 -16.70 -56.56
N ALA A 39 1.39 -15.46 -56.77
CA ALA A 39 2.12 -14.44 -57.50
C ALA A 39 3.50 -14.17 -56.83
N PRO A 40 4.53 -13.83 -57.60
CA PRO A 40 5.88 -13.64 -57.09
C PRO A 40 6.00 -12.26 -56.43
N SER A 41 5.75 -12.14 -55.12
CA SER A 41 6.15 -10.93 -54.38
C SER A 41 6.78 -11.17 -53.01
N ALA A 42 6.95 -12.43 -52.59
CA ALA A 42 7.64 -12.78 -51.34
C ALA A 42 9.18 -12.95 -51.49
N SER A 43 9.74 -12.77 -52.69
CA SER A 43 11.17 -13.01 -52.97
C SER A 43 12.09 -11.81 -52.67
N ALA A 44 11.54 -10.59 -52.63
CA ALA A 44 12.35 -9.38 -52.45
C ALA A 44 13.05 -9.26 -51.08
N PRO A 45 12.39 -9.61 -49.93
CA PRO A 45 13.03 -9.45 -48.62
C PRO A 45 14.14 -10.47 -48.38
N ILE A 46 13.95 -11.72 -48.83
CA ILE A 46 14.91 -12.81 -48.63
C ILE A 46 16.15 -12.61 -49.52
N ALA A 47 15.95 -12.14 -50.76
CA ALA A 47 17.05 -11.84 -51.68
C ALA A 47 17.94 -10.70 -51.17
N ALA A 48 17.34 -9.68 -50.56
CA ALA A 48 18.10 -8.56 -49.99
C ALA A 48 18.89 -8.95 -48.72
N ILE A 49 18.33 -9.79 -47.84
CA ILE A 49 19.04 -10.32 -46.66
C ILE A 49 20.24 -11.18 -47.08
N ASN A 50 20.06 -12.03 -48.09
CA ASN A 50 21.16 -12.86 -48.62
C ASN A 50 22.27 -12.03 -49.29
N LYS A 51 21.93 -10.93 -49.97
CA LYS A 51 22.93 -9.99 -50.52
C LYS A 51 23.70 -9.24 -49.44
N MET A 52 23.04 -8.87 -48.35
CA MET A 52 23.66 -8.20 -47.20
C MET A 52 24.68 -9.12 -46.51
N LEU A 53 24.37 -10.40 -46.37
CA LEU A 53 25.30 -11.43 -45.84
C LEU A 53 26.46 -11.74 -46.80
N ALA A 54 26.27 -11.50 -48.11
CA ALA A 54 27.27 -11.73 -49.15
C ALA A 54 28.16 -10.50 -49.45
N GLY A 55 28.01 -9.39 -48.73
CA GLY A 55 28.88 -8.21 -48.87
C GLY A 55 28.75 -7.44 -50.19
N GLN A 56 27.61 -7.53 -50.88
CA GLN A 56 27.35 -6.82 -52.13
C GLN A 56 26.74 -5.42 -51.88
N ASP A 57 27.17 -4.42 -52.65
CA ASP A 57 26.64 -3.06 -52.58
C ASP A 57 25.12 -3.04 -52.86
N MET A 58 24.35 -2.54 -51.89
CA MET A 58 22.90 -2.45 -51.95
C MET A 58 22.45 -1.01 -52.24
N ASP A 59 21.57 -0.87 -53.22
CA ASP A 59 21.05 0.43 -53.65
C ASP A 59 20.00 1.00 -52.66
N ILE A 60 19.91 2.33 -52.55
CA ILE A 60 19.09 3.03 -51.54
C ILE A 60 17.61 2.61 -51.62
N MET A 61 17.11 2.34 -52.83
CA MET A 61 15.73 1.89 -53.06
C MET A 61 15.41 0.49 -52.49
N GLN A 62 16.42 -0.38 -52.31
CA GLN A 62 16.21 -1.72 -51.73
C GLN A 62 16.39 -1.73 -50.19
N LEU A 63 17.15 -0.77 -49.66
CA LEU A 63 17.34 -0.57 -48.21
C LEU A 63 16.10 0.06 -47.54
N GLY A 64 15.39 0.95 -48.24
CA GLY A 64 14.23 1.69 -47.71
C GLY A 64 13.17 0.81 -47.03
N PRO A 65 12.65 -0.25 -47.69
CA PRO A 65 11.64 -1.14 -47.09
C PRO A 65 12.14 -1.94 -45.88
N ILE A 66 13.42 -2.34 -45.86
CA ILE A 66 14.03 -3.08 -44.75
C ILE A 66 14.19 -2.17 -43.53
N ILE A 67 14.65 -0.94 -43.75
CA ILE A 67 14.76 0.08 -42.71
C ILE A 67 13.35 0.39 -42.15
N ALA A 68 12.34 0.57 -43.02
CA ALA A 68 10.98 0.82 -42.58
C ALA A 68 10.40 -0.35 -41.75
N ALA A 69 10.63 -1.60 -42.16
CA ALA A 69 10.20 -2.78 -41.41
C ALA A 69 10.91 -2.89 -40.06
N PHE A 70 12.23 -2.63 -40.02
CA PHE A 70 13.01 -2.64 -38.77
C PHE A 70 12.53 -1.53 -37.82
N VAL A 71 12.32 -0.31 -38.31
CA VAL A 71 11.78 0.81 -37.53
C VAL A 71 10.38 0.46 -36.98
N ALA A 72 9.51 -0.17 -37.79
CA ALA A 72 8.18 -0.58 -37.33
C ALA A 72 8.25 -1.66 -36.24
N VAL A 73 9.16 -2.65 -36.36
CA VAL A 73 9.37 -3.68 -35.33
C VAL A 73 9.92 -3.06 -34.05
N VAL A 74 10.93 -2.19 -34.15
CA VAL A 74 11.51 -1.49 -32.99
C VAL A 74 10.48 -0.59 -32.34
N ALA A 75 9.69 0.17 -33.11
CA ALA A 75 8.62 1.01 -32.58
C ALA A 75 7.52 0.19 -31.89
N THR A 76 7.13 -0.95 -32.46
CA THR A 76 6.15 -1.87 -31.86
C THR A 76 6.71 -2.50 -30.59
N PHE A 77 7.98 -2.90 -30.59
CA PHE A 77 8.66 -3.45 -29.42
C PHE A 77 8.83 -2.39 -28.32
N LEU A 78 9.22 -1.16 -28.66
CA LEU A 78 9.31 -0.05 -27.72
C LEU A 78 7.94 0.36 -27.18
N PHE A 79 6.92 0.41 -28.03
CA PHE A 79 5.54 0.68 -27.62
C PHE A 79 5.03 -0.42 -26.69
N TRP A 80 5.22 -1.69 -27.07
CA TRP A 80 4.92 -2.83 -26.21
C TRP A 80 5.68 -2.73 -24.88
N PHE A 81 6.99 -2.52 -24.90
CA PHE A 81 7.82 -2.37 -23.70
C PHE A 81 7.39 -1.17 -22.84
N GLN A 82 6.95 -0.07 -23.45
CA GLN A 82 6.42 1.10 -22.76
C GLN A 82 5.05 0.82 -22.14
N THR A 83 4.19 0.04 -22.80
CA THR A 83 2.93 -0.46 -22.22
C THR A 83 3.17 -1.45 -21.07
N GLN A 84 4.32 -2.14 -21.08
CA GLN A 84 4.76 -3.04 -20.02
C GLN A 84 5.37 -2.33 -18.79
N ARG A 85 5.62 -1.00 -18.86
CA ARG A 85 6.15 -0.24 -17.70
C ARG A 85 5.09 -0.08 -16.61
N GLY A 86 5.48 -0.47 -15.39
CA GLY A 86 4.70 -0.23 -14.17
C GLY A 86 4.54 1.26 -13.91
N GLY A 87 3.29 1.70 -13.72
CA GLY A 87 2.96 3.10 -13.42
C GLY A 87 2.50 3.28 -11.98
N LYS A 88 2.41 4.55 -11.55
CA LYS A 88 1.88 4.94 -10.24
C LYS A 88 0.40 5.25 -10.34
N VAL A 89 -0.39 4.80 -9.36
CA VAL A 89 -1.81 5.14 -9.24
C VAL A 89 -1.98 6.55 -8.66
N LEU A 90 -1.23 6.88 -7.60
CA LEU A 90 -1.31 8.16 -6.92
C LEU A 90 -0.39 9.19 -7.59
N ILE A 91 -1.02 10.13 -8.31
CA ILE A 91 -0.34 11.22 -9.04
C ILE A 91 -0.90 12.61 -8.67
N ARG A 92 -1.48 12.76 -7.47
CA ARG A 92 -2.23 13.96 -7.02
C ARG A 92 -3.38 14.35 -7.96
N LYS A 93 -4.14 13.34 -8.35
CA LYS A 93 -5.37 13.48 -9.11
C LYS A 93 -6.35 12.42 -8.65
N LYS A 94 -7.61 12.82 -8.47
CA LYS A 94 -8.70 11.89 -8.15
C LYS A 94 -8.79 10.79 -9.21
N ILE A 95 -8.84 9.55 -8.74
CA ILE A 95 -9.04 8.35 -9.57
C ILE A 95 -10.06 7.43 -8.90
N GLY A 96 -10.99 6.90 -9.70
CA GLY A 96 -11.90 5.85 -9.25
C GLY A 96 -11.25 4.48 -9.39
N LEU A 97 -11.13 3.73 -8.30
CA LEU A 97 -10.69 2.34 -8.31
C LEU A 97 -11.86 1.41 -8.02
N GLN A 98 -11.91 0.29 -8.70
CA GLN A 98 -12.94 -0.73 -8.50
C GLN A 98 -12.60 -1.58 -7.28
N ILE A 99 -13.60 -1.89 -6.46
CA ILE A 99 -13.49 -2.87 -5.39
C ILE A 99 -13.50 -4.26 -6.02
N SER A 100 -12.38 -4.97 -5.94
CA SER A 100 -12.26 -6.33 -6.48
C SER A 100 -12.51 -7.41 -5.44
N HIS A 101 -12.36 -7.09 -4.15
CA HIS A 101 -12.60 -8.03 -3.06
C HIS A 101 -13.02 -7.29 -1.78
N ILE A 102 -13.91 -7.90 -1.01
CA ILE A 102 -14.29 -7.48 0.34
C ILE A 102 -14.26 -8.73 1.22
N GLU A 103 -13.59 -8.65 2.35
CA GLU A 103 -13.55 -9.68 3.37
C GLU A 103 -14.01 -9.10 4.71
N GLU A 104 -14.93 -9.77 5.38
CA GLU A 104 -15.33 -9.44 6.75
C GLU A 104 -14.32 -10.09 7.70
N LEU A 105 -13.49 -9.28 8.37
CA LEU A 105 -12.46 -9.76 9.31
C LEU A 105 -13.03 -9.94 10.73
N SER A 106 -14.02 -9.12 11.08
CA SER A 106 -14.76 -9.20 12.34
C SER A 106 -16.17 -8.63 12.15
N GLU A 107 -16.97 -8.58 13.21
CA GLU A 107 -18.31 -7.97 13.17
C GLU A 107 -18.27 -6.54 12.62
N ASP A 108 -17.26 -5.74 12.97
CA ASP A 108 -17.18 -4.33 12.59
C ASP A 108 -15.93 -3.96 11.79
N THR A 109 -15.22 -4.93 11.22
CA THR A 109 -13.99 -4.67 10.45
C THR A 109 -14.01 -5.38 9.12
N LYS A 110 -13.71 -4.65 8.04
CA LYS A 110 -13.54 -5.22 6.70
C LYS A 110 -12.15 -4.98 6.15
N GLN A 111 -11.66 -5.94 5.38
CA GLN A 111 -10.65 -5.69 4.38
C GLN A 111 -11.32 -5.36 3.04
N ILE A 112 -10.92 -4.24 2.42
CA ILE A 112 -11.40 -3.80 1.12
C ILE A 112 -10.20 -3.73 0.17
N ARG A 113 -10.25 -4.50 -0.93
CA ARG A 113 -9.26 -4.49 -1.99
C ARG A 113 -9.69 -3.62 -3.15
N LEU A 114 -8.85 -2.67 -3.52
CA LEU A 114 -9.06 -1.82 -4.70
C LEU A 114 -8.12 -2.26 -5.81
N ALA A 115 -8.67 -2.66 -6.95
CA ALA A 115 -7.91 -3.03 -8.13
C ALA A 115 -7.38 -1.79 -8.86
N PHE A 116 -6.14 -1.86 -9.31
CA PHE A 116 -5.55 -0.84 -10.15
C PHE A 116 -5.98 -1.03 -11.61
N PRO A 117 -5.95 0.04 -12.44
CA PRO A 117 -6.30 -0.06 -13.87
C PRO A 117 -5.46 -1.08 -14.65
N ARG A 118 -4.23 -1.36 -14.20
CA ARG A 118 -3.33 -2.35 -14.79
C ARG A 118 -2.62 -3.15 -13.70
N SER A 119 -2.48 -4.46 -13.92
CA SER A 119 -1.88 -5.39 -12.95
C SER A 119 -0.41 -5.11 -12.60
N ARG A 120 0.33 -4.39 -13.46
CA ARG A 120 1.74 -4.01 -13.22
C ARG A 120 1.91 -2.65 -12.55
N MET A 121 0.82 -1.93 -12.27
CA MET A 121 0.91 -0.67 -11.52
C MET A 121 1.15 -0.95 -10.03
N HIS A 122 1.79 -0.01 -9.36
CA HIS A 122 1.85 0.05 -7.91
C HIS A 122 1.16 1.32 -7.43
N LEU A 123 0.86 1.41 -6.13
CA LEU A 123 0.09 2.54 -5.59
C LEU A 123 0.82 3.87 -5.80
N GLY A 124 2.13 3.91 -5.59
CA GLY A 124 2.94 5.11 -5.63
C GLY A 124 2.83 5.92 -4.33
N LEU A 125 2.69 5.24 -3.19
CA LEU A 125 2.52 5.87 -1.88
C LEU A 125 3.84 5.79 -1.08
N PRO A 126 4.55 6.92 -0.89
CA PRO A 126 5.72 6.95 -0.03
C PRO A 126 5.40 6.49 1.40
N VAL A 127 6.32 5.78 2.04
CA VAL A 127 6.11 5.22 3.38
C VAL A 127 5.97 6.35 4.40
N GLY A 128 4.96 6.27 5.26
CA GLY A 128 4.59 7.32 6.20
C GLY A 128 3.58 8.32 5.65
N LYS A 129 3.13 8.14 4.39
CA LYS A 129 2.05 8.90 3.77
C LYS A 129 0.77 8.08 3.68
N HIS A 130 -0.34 8.78 3.47
CA HIS A 130 -1.67 8.21 3.28
C HIS A 130 -2.31 8.73 1.98
N PHE A 131 -3.41 8.12 1.57
CA PHE A 131 -4.30 8.69 0.56
C PHE A 131 -5.65 9.05 1.20
N LYS A 132 -6.45 9.83 0.49
CA LYS A 132 -7.81 10.19 0.92
C LYS A 132 -8.84 9.46 0.07
N ILE A 133 -9.91 9.00 0.70
CA ILE A 133 -11.13 8.55 0.03
C ILE A 133 -12.12 9.70 0.03
N PHE A 134 -12.81 9.89 -1.09
CA PHE A 134 -13.85 10.91 -1.28
C PHE A 134 -15.21 10.26 -1.46
N ALA A 135 -16.23 10.81 -0.82
CA ALA A 135 -17.61 10.33 -0.90
C ALA A 135 -18.61 11.49 -0.78
N PRO A 136 -19.83 11.34 -1.32
CA PRO A 136 -20.91 12.27 -1.03
C PRO A 136 -21.15 12.37 0.48
N ASN A 137 -21.42 13.57 0.98
CA ASN A 137 -21.64 13.81 2.40
C ASN A 137 -23.08 13.41 2.81
N PRO A 138 -23.27 12.35 3.63
CA PRO A 138 -24.60 11.96 4.09
C PRO A 138 -25.22 12.96 5.08
N GLY A 139 -24.40 13.82 5.71
CA GLY A 139 -24.85 14.88 6.62
C GLY A 139 -25.12 16.21 5.95
N LYS A 140 -25.11 16.28 4.60
CA LYS A 140 -25.35 17.55 3.90
C LYS A 140 -26.72 18.11 4.26
N GLY A 141 -26.76 19.34 4.77
CA GLY A 141 -27.99 20.01 5.20
C GLY A 141 -28.50 19.58 6.59
N GLN A 142 -27.73 18.78 7.33
CA GLN A 142 -28.03 18.45 8.73
C GLN A 142 -27.10 19.25 9.63
N ASP A 143 -27.65 20.10 10.50
CA ASP A 143 -26.84 20.94 11.40
C ASP A 143 -26.11 20.13 12.47
N THR A 144 -26.56 18.90 12.73
CA THR A 144 -25.97 18.00 13.71
C THR A 144 -25.70 16.61 13.12
N TRP A 145 -24.69 15.92 13.66
CA TRP A 145 -24.34 14.53 13.35
C TRP A 145 -23.90 13.81 14.63
N ASN A 146 -24.53 12.68 14.94
CA ASN A 146 -24.40 11.98 16.23
C ASN A 146 -24.62 12.90 17.44
N GLY A 147 -25.63 13.79 17.36
CA GLY A 147 -26.03 14.70 18.44
C GLY A 147 -25.05 15.85 18.73
N ARG A 148 -24.10 16.11 17.83
CA ARG A 148 -23.13 17.21 17.93
C ARG A 148 -23.20 18.08 16.68
N GLU A 149 -22.79 19.35 16.80
CA GLU A 149 -22.67 20.23 15.64
C GLU A 149 -21.83 19.57 14.53
N ASP A 150 -22.34 19.62 13.30
CA ASP A 150 -21.66 19.05 12.14
C ASP A 150 -20.90 20.14 11.36
N PRO A 151 -19.56 20.25 11.52
CA PRO A 151 -18.77 21.25 10.81
C PRO A 151 -18.68 20.98 9.28
N GLU A 152 -19.16 19.83 8.82
CA GLU A 152 -19.19 19.45 7.41
C GLU A 152 -20.59 19.56 6.80
N SER A 153 -21.61 20.03 7.54
CA SER A 153 -23.02 20.07 7.10
C SER A 153 -23.24 20.80 5.76
N LYS A 154 -22.43 21.80 5.47
CA LYS A 154 -22.50 22.59 4.23
C LYS A 154 -21.72 21.97 3.06
N LYS A 155 -20.88 20.96 3.31
CA LYS A 155 -20.04 20.34 2.27
C LYS A 155 -20.84 19.33 1.46
N ALA A 156 -20.68 19.36 0.14
CA ALA A 156 -21.28 18.37 -0.76
C ALA A 156 -20.61 16.99 -0.64
N ASP A 157 -19.28 16.98 -0.48
CA ASP A 157 -18.47 15.78 -0.34
C ASP A 157 -17.70 15.82 0.98
N ILE A 158 -17.39 14.62 1.49
CA ILE A 158 -16.45 14.40 2.58
C ILE A 158 -15.20 13.69 2.07
N GLU A 159 -14.12 13.87 2.82
CA GLU A 159 -12.87 13.17 2.59
C GLU A 159 -12.32 12.61 3.90
N ARG A 160 -11.72 11.42 3.85
CA ARG A 160 -11.07 10.78 5.01
C ARG A 160 -9.75 10.15 4.60
N ALA A 161 -8.75 10.27 5.46
CA ALA A 161 -7.42 9.69 5.27
C ALA A 161 -7.43 8.19 5.58
N TYR A 162 -6.73 7.42 4.75
CA TYR A 162 -6.51 5.98 4.94
C TYR A 162 -5.07 5.63 4.59
N THR A 163 -4.44 4.88 5.48
CA THR A 163 -3.15 4.24 5.20
C THR A 163 -3.41 2.77 4.89
N PRO A 164 -3.01 2.28 3.70
CA PRO A 164 -3.20 0.89 3.32
C PRO A 164 -2.28 -0.04 4.10
N VAL A 165 -2.64 -1.31 4.15
CA VAL A 165 -1.85 -2.39 4.78
C VAL A 165 -0.90 -3.08 3.80
N THR A 166 -0.95 -2.68 2.52
CA THR A 166 -0.03 -3.08 1.43
C THR A 166 0.86 -1.90 1.05
N GLY A 167 2.12 -2.16 0.70
CA GLY A 167 3.04 -1.17 0.15
C GLY A 167 3.23 -1.25 -1.38
N ASP A 168 4.14 -0.43 -1.90
CA ASP A 168 4.45 -0.32 -3.34
C ASP A 168 5.09 -1.59 -3.95
N GLU A 169 5.52 -2.53 -3.11
CA GLU A 169 5.88 -3.89 -3.53
C GLU A 169 4.69 -4.70 -4.07
N THR A 170 3.47 -4.30 -3.71
CA THR A 170 2.23 -4.96 -4.15
C THR A 170 1.79 -4.37 -5.48
N LEU A 171 1.72 -5.21 -6.51
CA LEU A 171 1.31 -4.81 -7.85
C LEU A 171 -0.17 -5.14 -8.10
N GLY A 172 -0.84 -4.25 -8.82
CA GLY A 172 -2.19 -4.46 -9.34
C GLY A 172 -3.33 -4.20 -8.36
N TYR A 173 -3.06 -4.06 -7.05
CA TYR A 173 -4.08 -3.71 -6.06
C TYR A 173 -3.51 -3.02 -4.81
N VAL A 174 -4.42 -2.47 -4.00
CA VAL A 174 -4.15 -1.98 -2.65
C VAL A 174 -5.20 -2.53 -1.69
N ASP A 175 -4.78 -2.96 -0.49
CA ASP A 175 -5.69 -3.39 0.57
C ASP A 175 -5.82 -2.34 1.67
N LEU A 176 -7.07 -2.10 2.07
CA LEU A 176 -7.45 -1.28 3.22
C LEU A 176 -8.06 -2.19 4.28
N VAL A 177 -7.72 -1.96 5.55
CA VAL A 177 -8.44 -2.53 6.69
C VAL A 177 -9.18 -1.39 7.38
N VAL A 178 -10.51 -1.49 7.46
CA VAL A 178 -11.38 -0.39 7.87
C VAL A 178 -12.38 -0.87 8.93
N LYS A 179 -12.42 -0.14 10.04
CA LYS A 179 -13.46 -0.29 11.06
C LYS A 179 -14.75 0.44 10.63
N MET A 180 -15.86 -0.29 10.60
CA MET A 180 -17.18 0.13 10.16
C MET A 180 -17.98 0.68 11.35
N TYR A 181 -18.02 2.00 11.48
CA TYR A 181 -18.82 2.67 12.49
C TYR A 181 -20.28 2.72 12.03
N ARG A 182 -21.02 1.63 12.20
CA ARG A 182 -22.43 1.53 11.80
C ARG A 182 -23.33 2.36 12.71
N LYS A 183 -24.52 2.70 12.18
CA LYS A 183 -25.59 3.31 12.98
C LYS A 183 -26.12 2.27 13.98
N GLY A 184 -26.29 2.69 15.22
CA GLY A 184 -26.87 1.86 16.28
C GLY A 184 -26.15 1.98 17.62
N ASP A 185 -26.58 1.14 18.54
CA ASP A 185 -26.08 1.06 19.91
C ASP A 185 -24.99 0.00 20.02
N VAL A 186 -23.84 0.38 20.57
CA VAL A 186 -22.77 -0.55 20.89
C VAL A 186 -22.69 -0.67 22.42
N LYS A 187 -23.02 -1.84 22.95
CA LYS A 187 -22.88 -2.13 24.38
C LYS A 187 -21.41 -2.36 24.71
N MET A 188 -20.88 -1.55 25.62
CA MET A 188 -19.52 -1.72 26.15
C MET A 188 -19.53 -2.74 27.30
N PRO A 189 -18.39 -3.39 27.58
CA PRO A 189 -18.28 -4.33 28.70
C PRO A 189 -18.55 -3.72 30.09
N ASP A 190 -18.43 -2.39 30.27
CA ASP A 190 -18.80 -1.70 31.52
C ASP A 190 -20.31 -1.45 31.67
N GLY A 191 -21.13 -2.01 30.78
CA GLY A 191 -22.58 -1.88 30.78
C GLY A 191 -23.07 -0.56 30.16
N LYS A 192 -22.18 0.37 29.76
CA LYS A 192 -22.59 1.59 29.07
C LYS A 192 -22.90 1.32 27.61
N THR A 193 -23.87 2.04 27.08
CA THR A 193 -24.19 2.02 25.65
C THR A 193 -23.58 3.23 24.97
N MET A 194 -22.80 2.99 23.92
CA MET A 194 -22.34 4.03 23.01
C MET A 194 -23.23 4.06 21.78
N THR A 195 -24.03 5.11 21.65
CA THR A 195 -24.96 5.29 20.53
C THR A 195 -24.32 6.06 19.38
N TRP A 196 -24.35 5.46 18.20
CA TRP A 196 -24.03 6.11 16.94
C TRP A 196 -25.34 6.36 16.19
N ALA A 197 -26.03 7.46 16.52
CA ALA A 197 -27.35 7.77 15.98
C ALA A 197 -27.38 7.84 14.44
N ASP A 198 -26.28 8.28 13.84
CA ASP A 198 -26.12 8.46 12.39
C ASP A 198 -25.00 7.59 11.81
N GLY A 199 -24.15 7.01 12.67
CA GLY A 199 -22.98 6.23 12.26
C GLY A 199 -21.78 7.10 11.88
N GLY A 200 -20.75 6.47 11.33
CA GLY A 200 -19.61 7.14 10.72
C GLY A 200 -19.89 7.46 9.26
N LYS A 201 -19.82 8.75 8.89
CA LYS A 201 -20.15 9.20 7.53
C LYS A 201 -19.44 8.44 6.41
N MET A 202 -18.13 8.20 6.56
CA MET A 202 -17.35 7.46 5.56
C MET A 202 -17.46 5.96 5.76
N SER A 203 -17.09 5.43 6.93
CA SER A 203 -17.03 3.97 7.10
C SER A 203 -18.40 3.32 7.20
N GLY A 204 -19.33 3.84 8.00
CA GLY A 204 -20.67 3.26 8.17
C GLY A 204 -21.66 3.64 7.07
N CYS A 205 -21.71 4.91 6.65
CA CYS A 205 -22.75 5.33 5.70
C CYS A 205 -22.37 5.09 4.24
N PHE A 206 -21.07 5.04 3.92
CA PHE A 206 -20.57 4.88 2.55
C PHE A 206 -19.86 3.54 2.33
N LEU A 207 -18.74 3.27 2.99
CA LEU A 207 -17.91 2.09 2.73
C LEU A 207 -18.60 0.77 3.10
N ASP A 208 -19.30 0.72 4.23
CA ASP A 208 -19.99 -0.50 4.67
C ASP A 208 -21.10 -0.97 3.71
N LYS A 209 -21.66 -0.03 2.94
CA LYS A 209 -22.70 -0.32 1.93
C LYS A 209 -22.14 -0.72 0.57
N LYS A 210 -20.83 -0.59 0.36
CA LYS A 210 -20.18 -0.92 -0.92
C LYS A 210 -20.13 -2.43 -1.12
N LYS A 211 -20.19 -2.83 -2.39
CA LYS A 211 -20.09 -4.22 -2.84
C LYS A 211 -18.92 -4.39 -3.80
N VAL A 212 -18.49 -5.63 -4.00
CA VAL A 212 -17.55 -5.96 -5.08
C VAL A 212 -18.13 -5.48 -6.41
N GLY A 213 -17.30 -4.83 -7.21
CA GLY A 213 -17.69 -4.18 -8.46
C GLY A 213 -17.94 -2.67 -8.35
N ASP A 214 -18.23 -2.15 -7.15
CA ASP A 214 -18.39 -0.70 -6.93
C ASP A 214 -17.06 0.04 -7.05
N TYR A 215 -17.14 1.36 -7.21
CA TYR A 215 -15.97 2.24 -7.27
C TYR A 215 -15.81 3.11 -6.01
N ILE A 216 -14.55 3.36 -5.67
CA ILE A 216 -14.10 4.30 -4.64
C ILE A 216 -13.18 5.33 -5.28
N THR A 217 -13.48 6.62 -5.06
CA THR A 217 -12.63 7.72 -5.52
C THR A 217 -11.54 8.00 -4.49
N ILE A 218 -10.29 7.93 -4.92
CA ILE A 218 -9.11 8.20 -4.09
C ILE A 218 -8.24 9.32 -4.67
N ASP A 219 -7.48 10.00 -3.82
CA ASP A 219 -6.41 10.93 -4.21
C ASP A 219 -5.24 10.86 -3.21
N GLY A 220 -4.03 11.19 -3.67
CA GLY A 220 -2.82 11.17 -2.87
C GLY A 220 -1.56 11.30 -3.72
N PRO A 221 -0.36 11.23 -3.11
CA PRO A 221 -0.12 10.98 -1.67
C PRO A 221 -0.19 12.25 -0.81
N PHE A 222 -0.68 12.10 0.43
CA PHE A 222 -0.79 13.14 1.47
C PHE A 222 0.01 12.79 2.74
N GLY A 223 0.20 13.76 3.63
CA GLY A 223 0.96 13.59 4.87
C GLY A 223 2.35 14.23 4.80
N LEU A 224 2.84 14.66 5.96
CA LEU A 224 4.10 15.40 6.09
C LEU A 224 5.29 14.50 6.42
N LEU A 225 5.02 13.39 7.12
CA LEU A 225 6.02 12.37 7.45
C LEU A 225 6.40 11.56 6.21
N ASN A 226 7.68 11.18 6.11
CA ASN A 226 8.15 10.20 5.13
C ASN A 226 9.29 9.35 5.73
N TYR A 227 9.14 8.03 5.69
CA TYR A 227 10.21 7.09 6.00
C TYR A 227 10.99 6.76 4.73
N LEU A 228 12.27 7.13 4.70
CA LEU A 228 13.14 6.95 3.54
C LEU A 228 13.88 5.61 3.57
N GLY A 229 13.74 4.84 4.64
CA GLY A 229 14.43 3.57 4.87
C GLY A 229 15.60 3.71 5.85
N ARG A 230 16.03 2.59 6.45
CA ARG A 230 17.24 2.50 7.28
C ARG A 230 17.30 3.53 8.42
N GLY A 231 16.16 3.81 9.03
CA GLY A 231 16.01 4.73 10.14
C GLY A 231 15.94 6.19 9.74
N GLU A 232 15.98 6.53 8.45
CA GLU A 232 15.95 7.92 7.98
C GLU A 232 14.50 8.40 7.77
N PHE A 233 14.17 9.53 8.38
CA PHE A 233 12.86 10.16 8.31
C PHE A 233 12.96 11.61 7.86
N LYS A 234 11.98 12.03 7.06
CA LYS A 234 11.62 13.44 6.88
C LYS A 234 10.43 13.75 7.76
N LEU A 235 10.57 14.73 8.65
CA LEU A 235 9.55 15.10 9.65
C LEU A 235 9.19 16.58 9.48
N PRO A 236 7.98 17.00 9.88
CA PRO A 236 7.59 18.42 9.85
C PRO A 236 8.35 19.27 10.89
N SER A 237 8.87 18.65 11.95
CA SER A 237 9.54 19.31 13.07
C SER A 237 11.01 19.69 12.81
N VAL A 238 11.61 19.20 11.73
CA VAL A 238 13.03 19.41 11.41
C VAL A 238 13.22 19.76 9.94
N SER A 239 14.22 20.59 9.63
CA SER A 239 14.65 20.81 8.26
C SER A 239 15.47 19.61 7.76
N GLY A 240 15.23 19.17 6.53
CA GLY A 240 15.94 18.03 5.94
C GLY A 240 15.44 16.67 6.43
N THR A 241 16.37 15.76 6.69
CA THR A 241 16.12 14.40 7.17
C THR A 241 16.86 14.15 8.48
N ARG A 242 16.35 13.22 9.29
CA ARG A 242 17.00 12.78 10.53
C ARG A 242 16.95 11.27 10.64
N LYS A 243 18.04 10.70 11.15
CA LYS A 243 18.19 9.26 11.34
C LYS A 243 17.93 8.87 12.80
N TYR A 244 17.16 7.81 12.98
CA TYR A 244 16.81 7.24 14.28
C TYR A 244 17.08 5.73 14.28
N GLN A 245 17.67 5.23 15.36
CA GLN A 245 17.87 3.78 15.57
C GLN A 245 16.66 3.12 16.24
N HIS A 246 15.94 3.91 17.05
CA HIS A 246 14.81 3.48 17.84
C HIS A 246 13.59 4.32 17.48
N VAL A 247 12.48 3.64 17.16
CA VAL A 247 11.19 4.27 16.90
C VAL A 247 10.19 3.75 17.92
N ALA A 248 9.74 4.63 18.80
CA ALA A 248 8.65 4.40 19.72
C ALA A 248 7.32 4.73 19.00
N MET A 249 6.32 3.89 19.15
CA MET A 249 5.02 4.05 18.50
C MET A 249 3.92 3.93 19.55
N MET A 250 2.94 4.82 19.51
CA MET A 250 1.72 4.72 20.30
C MET A 250 0.51 4.85 19.39
N ALA A 251 -0.24 3.75 19.27
CA ALA A 251 -1.37 3.65 18.37
C ALA A 251 -2.67 3.35 19.12
N GLY A 252 -3.79 3.90 18.65
CA GLY A 252 -5.13 3.60 19.16
C GLY A 252 -6.08 3.14 18.06
N GLY A 253 -6.67 1.95 18.20
CA GLY A 253 -7.61 1.40 17.23
C GLY A 253 -7.04 1.40 15.80
N SER A 254 -7.73 2.06 14.86
CA SER A 254 -7.31 2.13 13.45
C SER A 254 -6.02 2.92 13.22
N GLY A 255 -5.50 3.63 14.22
CA GLY A 255 -4.20 4.30 14.17
C GLY A 255 -3.00 3.35 14.03
N LEU A 256 -3.23 2.03 14.01
CA LEU A 256 -2.19 1.04 13.75
C LEU A 256 -1.66 1.07 12.32
N THR A 257 -2.50 1.35 11.32
CA THR A 257 -2.10 1.15 9.91
C THR A 257 -0.91 2.02 9.45
N PRO A 258 -0.75 3.29 9.88
CA PRO A 258 0.49 4.04 9.65
C PRO A 258 1.72 3.42 10.29
N MET A 259 1.57 2.82 11.48
CA MET A 259 2.68 2.14 12.18
C MET A 259 3.10 0.88 11.43
N LEU A 260 2.14 0.05 11.02
CA LEU A 260 2.39 -1.15 10.21
C LEU A 260 3.11 -0.80 8.91
N GLN A 261 2.70 0.27 8.22
CA GLN A 261 3.33 0.69 6.97
C GLN A 261 4.84 0.95 7.14
N VAL A 262 5.23 1.64 8.22
CA VAL A 262 6.65 1.93 8.51
C VAL A 262 7.39 0.66 8.93
N ILE A 263 6.80 -0.15 9.81
CA ILE A 263 7.39 -1.42 10.28
C ILE A 263 7.65 -2.35 9.09
N GLN A 264 6.64 -2.63 8.28
CA GLN A 264 6.74 -3.51 7.12
C GLN A 264 7.80 -3.02 6.12
N ALA A 265 7.85 -1.71 5.86
CA ALA A 265 8.87 -1.14 4.98
C ALA A 265 10.30 -1.38 5.50
N SER A 266 10.51 -1.19 6.81
CA SER A 266 11.81 -1.47 7.43
C SER A 266 12.15 -2.95 7.45
N LEU A 267 11.18 -3.83 7.69
CA LEU A 267 11.41 -5.28 7.73
C LEU A 267 11.71 -5.89 6.35
N ARG A 268 11.29 -5.23 5.26
CA ARG A 268 11.59 -5.66 3.88
C ARG A 268 13.03 -5.37 3.46
N ASP A 269 13.67 -4.33 3.99
CA ASP A 269 15.09 -4.06 3.72
C ASP A 269 15.99 -4.79 4.72
N PRO A 270 16.74 -5.83 4.32
CA PRO A 270 17.62 -6.56 5.24
C PRO A 270 18.77 -5.70 5.79
N ALA A 271 19.14 -4.61 5.12
CA ALA A 271 20.15 -3.66 5.60
C ALA A 271 19.60 -2.69 6.65
N ASP A 272 18.29 -2.60 6.79
CA ASP A 272 17.64 -1.75 7.78
C ASP A 272 17.64 -2.41 9.16
N LYS A 273 18.25 -1.72 10.14
CA LYS A 273 18.41 -2.20 11.52
C LYS A 273 17.55 -1.43 12.52
N THR A 274 16.63 -0.60 12.03
CA THR A 274 15.71 0.16 12.89
C THR A 274 14.92 -0.77 13.79
N THR A 275 14.74 -0.35 15.04
CA THR A 275 13.97 -1.07 16.05
C THR A 275 12.69 -0.31 16.39
N PHE A 276 11.62 -1.04 16.64
CA PHE A 276 10.27 -0.53 16.85
C PHE A 276 9.73 -1.05 18.18
N SER A 277 9.22 -0.15 19.01
CA SER A 277 8.49 -0.49 20.23
C SER A 277 7.11 0.15 20.14
N LEU A 278 6.06 -0.66 20.11
CA LEU A 278 4.69 -0.23 19.91
C LEU A 278 3.87 -0.47 21.18
N LEU A 279 3.30 0.59 21.74
CA LEU A 279 2.16 0.51 22.66
C LEU A 279 0.87 0.62 21.86
N TYR A 280 0.08 -0.45 21.82
CA TYR A 280 -1.14 -0.51 21.02
C TYR A 280 -2.40 -0.60 21.90
N ALA A 281 -3.18 0.48 21.92
CA ALA A 281 -4.37 0.62 22.72
C ALA A 281 -5.65 0.28 21.95
N ASN A 282 -6.50 -0.56 22.53
CA ASN A 282 -7.81 -0.92 22.00
C ASN A 282 -8.85 -0.99 23.13
N LYS A 283 -10.14 -1.01 22.81
CA LYS A 283 -11.19 -1.12 23.84
C LYS A 283 -11.25 -2.55 24.41
N THR A 284 -11.37 -3.53 23.53
CA THR A 284 -11.43 -4.96 23.86
C THR A 284 -10.40 -5.75 23.04
N GLU A 285 -10.18 -7.02 23.37
CA GLU A 285 -9.27 -7.88 22.60
C GLU A 285 -9.76 -8.08 21.16
N SER A 286 -11.09 -8.23 20.96
CA SER A 286 -11.71 -8.34 19.63
C SER A 286 -11.57 -7.09 18.78
N ASP A 287 -11.23 -5.94 19.38
CA ASP A 287 -10.99 -4.69 18.65
C ASP A 287 -9.56 -4.56 18.11
N ILE A 288 -8.66 -5.50 18.41
CA ILE A 288 -7.27 -5.46 17.95
C ILE A 288 -7.24 -5.65 16.43
N LEU A 289 -7.07 -4.55 15.70
CA LEU A 289 -7.01 -4.58 14.24
C LEU A 289 -5.68 -5.18 13.77
N CYS A 290 -5.73 -5.92 12.66
CA CYS A 290 -4.55 -6.46 11.97
C CYS A 290 -3.60 -7.28 12.87
N ARG A 291 -4.13 -8.00 13.88
CA ARG A 291 -3.32 -8.75 14.84
C ARG A 291 -2.35 -9.72 14.14
N ASP A 292 -2.84 -10.50 13.20
CA ASP A 292 -2.02 -11.47 12.45
C ASP A 292 -0.89 -10.81 11.65
N LEU A 293 -1.18 -9.67 11.02
CA LEU A 293 -0.15 -8.89 10.29
C LEU A 293 0.91 -8.34 11.24
N LEU A 294 0.49 -7.87 12.41
CA LEU A 294 1.41 -7.36 13.43
C LEU A 294 2.26 -8.48 14.04
N ASP A 295 1.67 -9.63 14.35
CA ASP A 295 2.37 -10.81 14.86
C ASP A 295 3.37 -11.36 13.84
N ALA A 296 3.01 -11.36 12.55
CA ALA A 296 3.94 -11.67 11.46
C ALA A 296 5.13 -10.70 11.42
N CYS A 297 4.89 -9.40 11.63
CA CYS A 297 5.96 -8.40 11.74
C CYS A 297 6.86 -8.64 12.95
N VAL A 298 6.30 -8.99 14.11
CA VAL A 298 7.07 -9.33 15.31
C VAL A 298 7.98 -10.53 15.05
N LYS A 299 7.44 -11.60 14.46
CA LYS A 299 8.19 -12.80 14.09
C LYS A 299 9.30 -12.52 13.08
N GLN A 300 9.00 -11.78 12.01
CA GLN A 300 9.99 -11.39 10.99
C GLN A 300 11.07 -10.46 11.57
N GLY A 301 10.69 -9.60 12.52
CA GLY A 301 11.57 -8.63 13.15
C GLY A 301 12.70 -9.26 13.97
N LYS A 302 12.58 -10.51 14.41
CA LYS A 302 13.60 -11.24 15.21
C LYS A 302 14.12 -10.39 16.38
N GLY A 303 13.20 -9.81 17.15
CA GLY A 303 13.51 -8.94 18.29
C GLY A 303 13.58 -7.44 17.98
N ARG A 304 13.58 -7.04 16.70
CA ARG A 304 13.53 -5.61 16.31
C ARG A 304 12.16 -4.97 16.50
N VAL A 305 11.09 -5.74 16.57
CA VAL A 305 9.72 -5.25 16.74
C VAL A 305 9.19 -5.81 18.05
N ARG A 306 8.85 -4.92 18.98
CA ARG A 306 8.21 -5.24 20.26
C ARG A 306 6.84 -4.59 20.30
N VAL A 307 5.84 -5.35 20.72
CA VAL A 307 4.47 -4.87 20.84
C VAL A 307 4.01 -5.12 22.27
N GLN A 308 3.45 -4.09 22.89
CA GLN A 308 2.75 -4.19 24.14
C GLN A 308 1.32 -3.70 23.91
N TYR A 309 0.34 -4.56 24.20
CA TYR A 309 -1.07 -4.22 24.08
C TYR A 309 -1.59 -3.63 25.40
N THR A 310 -2.51 -2.67 25.30
CA THR A 310 -3.33 -2.22 26.44
C THR A 310 -4.80 -2.21 26.06
N LEU A 311 -5.66 -2.73 26.95
CA LEU A 311 -7.10 -2.83 26.72
C LEU A 311 -7.89 -2.06 27.78
N ASP A 312 -8.90 -1.29 27.39
CA ASP A 312 -9.82 -0.65 28.33
C ASP A 312 -10.58 -1.71 29.15
N PHE A 313 -11.04 -2.76 28.46
CA PHE A 313 -11.82 -3.86 29.00
C PHE A 313 -11.18 -5.21 28.63
N PRO A 314 -10.10 -5.61 29.33
CA PRO A 314 -9.43 -6.88 29.05
C PRO A 314 -10.29 -8.08 29.50
N PRO A 315 -10.23 -9.22 28.78
CA PRO A 315 -10.83 -10.46 29.24
C PRO A 315 -10.09 -11.02 30.47
N ALA A 316 -10.70 -12.02 31.12
CA ALA A 316 -10.02 -12.75 32.20
C ALA A 316 -8.76 -13.45 31.66
N GLY A 317 -7.66 -13.37 32.41
CA GLY A 317 -6.38 -13.98 32.01
C GLY A 317 -5.55 -13.16 31.01
N TRP A 318 -5.95 -11.92 30.69
CA TRP A 318 -5.15 -11.02 29.86
C TRP A 318 -3.79 -10.72 30.49
N ASP A 319 -2.73 -10.94 29.72
CA ASP A 319 -1.33 -10.75 30.10
C ASP A 319 -0.77 -9.37 29.71
N GLY A 320 -1.52 -8.60 28.91
CA GLY A 320 -1.18 -7.25 28.52
C GLY A 320 -1.53 -6.19 29.58
N GLU A 321 -1.32 -4.94 29.20
CA GLU A 321 -1.64 -3.78 30.05
C GLU A 321 -3.17 -3.54 30.07
N LYS A 322 -3.63 -2.79 31.09
CA LYS A 322 -5.05 -2.45 31.26
C LYS A 322 -5.25 -0.93 31.34
N GLY A 323 -6.23 -0.44 30.60
CA GLY A 323 -6.67 0.95 30.59
C GLY A 323 -5.93 1.81 29.55
N PHE A 324 -6.07 3.13 29.71
CA PHE A 324 -5.38 4.09 28.85
C PHE A 324 -3.87 4.09 29.09
N ILE A 325 -3.12 4.56 28.08
CA ILE A 325 -1.66 4.66 28.16
C ILE A 325 -1.26 5.58 29.32
N THR A 326 -0.37 5.08 30.19
CA THR A 326 0.18 5.82 31.34
C THR A 326 1.68 6.07 31.22
N GLN A 327 2.24 6.89 32.12
CA GLN A 327 3.68 7.14 32.18
C GLN A 327 4.48 5.87 32.50
N GLU A 328 3.93 5.01 33.38
CA GLU A 328 4.54 3.74 33.75
C GLU A 328 4.61 2.80 32.55
N MET A 329 3.53 2.71 31.76
CA MET A 329 3.52 1.92 30.53
C MET A 329 4.58 2.42 29.54
N ILE A 330 4.67 3.75 29.34
CA ILE A 330 5.70 4.34 28.46
C ILE A 330 7.10 4.00 28.95
N THR A 331 7.35 4.13 30.25
CA THR A 331 8.67 3.92 30.85
C THR A 331 9.12 2.46 30.75
N ARG A 332 8.20 1.51 30.95
CA ARG A 332 8.50 0.06 30.86
C ARG A 332 8.67 -0.43 29.42
N ASN A 333 7.88 0.11 28.49
CA ASN A 333 7.68 -0.52 27.19
C ASN A 333 8.35 0.22 26.02
N LEU A 334 8.64 1.52 26.15
CA LEU A 334 9.25 2.33 25.09
C LEU A 334 10.73 2.64 25.39
N PRO A 335 11.57 2.90 24.37
CA PRO A 335 12.94 3.34 24.56
C PRO A 335 12.98 4.64 25.36
N ALA A 336 13.83 4.69 26.39
CA ALA A 336 14.02 5.89 27.20
C ALA A 336 14.51 7.08 26.35
N LYS A 337 14.18 8.30 26.78
CA LYS A 337 14.50 9.54 26.06
C LYS A 337 16.00 9.72 25.78
N GLU A 338 16.87 9.17 26.64
CA GLU A 338 18.33 9.23 26.51
C GLU A 338 18.80 8.52 25.24
N LYS A 339 18.02 7.56 24.72
CA LYS A 339 18.25 6.90 23.43
C LYS A 339 17.80 7.74 22.23
N SER A 340 17.25 8.93 22.47
CA SER A 340 16.73 9.86 21.45
C SER A 340 15.84 9.16 20.41
N PRO A 341 14.81 8.39 20.83
CA PRO A 341 13.92 7.72 19.89
C PRO A 341 13.05 8.72 19.14
N LEU A 342 12.70 8.40 17.89
CA LEU A 342 11.54 9.01 17.25
C LEU A 342 10.27 8.45 17.88
N VAL A 343 9.34 9.30 18.27
CA VAL A 343 8.04 8.91 18.80
C VAL A 343 6.94 9.21 17.78
N LEU A 344 6.23 8.18 17.34
CA LEU A 344 5.13 8.29 16.38
C LEU A 344 3.78 8.03 17.05
N LEU A 345 2.83 8.94 16.83
CA LEU A 345 1.50 8.92 17.45
C LEU A 345 0.41 8.83 16.39
N CYS A 346 -0.56 7.94 16.57
CA CYS A 346 -1.78 7.91 15.75
C CYS A 346 -2.95 7.28 16.52
N GLY A 347 -4.04 8.02 16.69
CA GLY A 347 -5.21 7.51 17.41
C GLY A 347 -6.25 8.61 17.61
N PRO A 348 -7.31 8.34 18.39
CA PRO A 348 -8.32 9.35 18.72
C PRO A 348 -7.68 10.62 19.33
N PRO A 349 -8.16 11.84 18.98
CA PRO A 349 -7.57 13.07 19.50
C PRO A 349 -7.43 13.13 21.03
N PRO A 350 -8.40 12.65 21.84
CA PRO A 350 -8.24 12.60 23.29
C PRO A 350 -7.09 11.69 23.74
N MET A 351 -6.90 10.54 23.10
CA MET A 351 -5.79 9.62 23.42
C MET A 351 -4.46 10.31 23.13
N VAL A 352 -4.29 10.84 21.91
CA VAL A 352 -3.03 11.49 21.49
C VAL A 352 -2.70 12.66 22.41
N LYS A 353 -3.69 13.49 22.77
CA LYS A 353 -3.45 14.66 23.62
C LYS A 353 -3.18 14.28 25.08
N PHE A 354 -4.09 13.56 25.71
CA PHE A 354 -4.07 13.37 27.16
C PHE A 354 -3.25 12.17 27.61
N ALA A 355 -3.30 11.06 26.88
CA ALA A 355 -2.61 9.82 27.27
C ALA A 355 -1.19 9.69 26.67
N CYS A 356 -0.94 10.33 25.52
CA CYS A 356 0.37 10.28 24.88
C CYS A 356 1.19 11.55 25.14
N GLN A 357 0.80 12.70 24.58
CA GLN A 357 1.62 13.92 24.58
C GLN A 357 1.91 14.44 25.99
N ASN A 358 0.90 14.54 26.86
CA ASN A 358 1.10 15.01 28.23
C ASN A 358 2.07 14.10 29.03
N ASN A 359 1.95 12.78 28.84
CA ASN A 359 2.82 11.82 29.52
C ASN A 359 4.27 11.85 28.97
N LEU A 360 4.44 11.98 27.65
CA LEU A 360 5.76 12.17 27.04
C LEU A 360 6.44 13.46 27.50
N GLU A 361 5.67 14.55 27.62
CA GLU A 361 6.16 15.83 28.14
C GLU A 361 6.59 15.70 29.61
N ALA A 362 5.79 15.06 30.46
CA ALA A 362 6.14 14.81 31.86
C ALA A 362 7.42 13.96 32.01
N LEU A 363 7.62 13.00 31.11
CA LEU A 363 8.83 12.16 31.07
C LEU A 363 10.04 12.87 30.43
N GLY A 364 9.81 14.02 29.77
CA GLY A 364 10.86 14.85 29.18
C GLY A 364 11.34 14.39 27.80
N TYR A 365 10.50 13.76 26.99
CA TYR A 365 10.81 13.49 25.59
C TYR A 365 10.88 14.81 24.79
N ASP A 366 11.81 14.90 23.84
CA ASP A 366 11.99 16.11 23.03
C ASP A 366 10.84 16.27 22.03
N LYS A 367 10.17 17.43 22.06
CA LYS A 367 9.05 17.75 21.17
C LYS A 367 9.43 17.66 19.69
N LYS A 368 10.70 17.90 19.32
CA LYS A 368 11.15 17.79 17.93
C LYS A 368 11.17 16.34 17.43
N ASP A 369 11.21 15.37 18.35
CA ASP A 369 11.27 13.93 18.10
C ASP A 369 9.91 13.26 18.24
N ILE A 370 8.84 14.04 18.42
CA ILE A 370 7.47 13.55 18.47
C ILE A 370 6.74 13.97 17.20
N ALA A 371 6.18 13.00 16.47
CA ALA A 371 5.39 13.25 15.27
C ALA A 371 4.03 12.57 15.35
N ASN A 372 2.99 13.29 14.90
CA ASN A 372 1.65 12.76 14.75
C ASN A 372 1.39 12.48 13.26
N PHE A 373 0.70 11.38 12.97
CA PHE A 373 0.25 11.04 11.62
C PHE A 373 -0.95 11.86 11.14
#